data_AF-A0A1A8QH35-F1
#
_entry.id   AF-A0A1A8QH35-F1
#
_cell.length_a   1.000
_cell.length_b   1.000
_cell.length_c   1.000
_cell.angle_alpha   90.00
_cell.angle_beta   90.00
_cell.angle_gamma   90.00
#
_symmetry.space_group_name_H-M   'P 1'
#
loop_
_entity.id
_entity.type
_entity.pdbx_description
1 polymer ?
#
loop_
_entity_poly.entity_id
_entity_poly.type
_entity_poly.pdbx_seq_one_letter_code
_entity_poly.pdbx_strand_id
1 'polypeptide(L)'
;LTNDLEVERLQHQNQRRQMEEKLQSCEAQRELTTLRRKLELLEEERTESTIRCFKAEQEVRDLHFTVEELQKKLQTVANPPPAPAPPPPPPPPPPPPPSSSNPLSALLSLIRKKKDVSDDVQLLETDSTKPPEVDIRQLAVDEMMQRIKKGVQLRPVGQSPTRSRRKMERLPSNSAFQELKGIMVMGLTNEPCFTSPTFSVSCQKHLFLLEKGELQQKPPSA
;
A
#
# COMPACT_ATOMS: atom_id res chain seq x y z
N LEU A 1 57.10 -43.55 38.49
CA LEU A 1 56.90 -43.69 37.03
C LEU A 1 55.41 -43.69 36.64
N THR A 2 54.58 -44.65 37.08
CA THR A 2 53.15 -44.67 36.73
C THR A 2 52.37 -43.48 37.30
N ASN A 3 52.59 -43.13 38.57
CA ASN A 3 51.95 -41.98 39.20
C ASN A 3 52.36 -40.65 38.56
N ASP A 4 53.63 -40.49 38.18
CA ASP A 4 54.14 -39.25 37.60
C ASP A 4 53.51 -38.98 36.22
N LEU A 5 53.37 -40.03 35.40
CA LEU A 5 52.69 -39.95 34.10
C LEU A 5 51.19 -39.65 34.24
N GLU A 6 50.54 -40.18 35.27
CA GLU A 6 49.13 -39.90 35.55
C GLU A 6 48.91 -38.44 35.96
N VAL A 7 49.81 -37.90 36.80
CA VAL A 7 49.81 -36.48 37.18
C VAL A 7 50.01 -35.59 35.96
N GLU A 8 50.97 -35.91 35.09
CA GLU A 8 51.23 -35.16 33.86
C GLU A 8 50.02 -35.20 32.90
N ARG A 9 49.37 -36.36 32.76
CA ARG A 9 48.13 -36.50 31.96
C ARG A 9 47.02 -35.58 32.48
N LEU A 10 46.83 -35.55 33.80
CA LEU A 10 45.79 -34.73 34.42
C LEU A 10 46.11 -33.23 34.30
N GLN A 11 47.39 -32.87 34.46
CA GLN A 11 47.86 -31.49 34.27
C GLN A 11 47.61 -31.00 32.84
N HIS A 12 47.98 -31.79 31.82
CA HIS A 12 47.69 -31.46 30.42
C HIS A 12 46.19 -31.40 30.13
N GLN A 13 45.39 -32.28 30.73
CA GLN A 13 43.93 -32.24 30.59
C GLN A 13 43.34 -30.95 31.17
N ASN A 14 43.79 -30.53 32.36
CA ASN A 14 43.37 -29.28 32.97
C ASN A 14 43.83 -28.06 32.16
N GLN A 15 45.06 -28.09 31.63
CA GLN A 15 45.57 -26.99 30.81
C GLN A 15 44.78 -26.83 29.51
N ARG A 16 44.43 -27.94 28.84
CA ARG A 16 43.55 -27.92 27.66
C ARG A 16 42.18 -27.33 28.00
N ARG A 17 41.55 -27.80 29.08
CA ARG A 17 40.26 -27.28 29.54
C ARG A 17 40.30 -25.78 29.81
N GLN A 18 41.33 -25.30 30.52
CA GLN A 18 41.45 -23.88 30.82
C GLN A 18 41.64 -23.03 29.56
N MET A 19 42.37 -23.54 28.56
CA MET A 19 42.50 -22.87 27.27
C MET A 19 41.17 -22.82 26.51
N GLU A 20 40.41 -23.91 26.50
CA GLU A 20 39.08 -23.98 25.90
C GLU A 20 38.11 -22.99 26.56
N GLU A 21 38.08 -22.92 27.89
CA GLU A 21 37.25 -21.97 28.64
C GLU A 21 37.65 -20.51 28.34
N LYS A 22 38.95 -20.21 28.24
CA LYS A 22 39.44 -18.88 27.84
C LYS A 22 39.02 -18.53 26.42
N LEU A 23 39.07 -19.48 25.49
CA LEU A 23 38.64 -19.28 24.12
C LEU A 23 37.12 -19.01 24.04
N GLN A 24 36.32 -19.75 24.81
CA GLN A 24 34.87 -19.58 24.87
C GLN A 24 34.45 -18.28 25.56
N SER A 25 35.15 -17.89 26.63
CA SER A 25 34.87 -16.64 27.36
C SER A 25 35.44 -15.39 26.67
N CYS A 26 36.35 -15.59 25.71
CA CYS A 26 36.93 -14.51 24.92
C CYS A 26 35.82 -13.65 24.30
N GLU A 27 35.97 -12.33 24.45
CA GLU A 27 35.00 -11.35 23.98
C GLU A 27 34.74 -11.48 22.48
N ALA A 28 35.77 -11.72 21.68
CA ALA A 28 35.64 -11.96 20.25
C ALA A 28 34.72 -13.14 19.91
N GLN A 29 34.74 -14.23 20.69
CA GLN A 29 33.85 -15.37 20.46
C GLN A 29 32.39 -15.01 20.75
N ARG A 30 32.15 -14.25 21.83
CA ARG A 30 30.81 -13.74 22.16
C ARG A 30 30.32 -12.77 21.08
N GLU A 31 31.15 -11.82 20.66
CA GLU A 31 30.84 -10.89 19.58
C GLU A 31 30.53 -11.60 18.26
N LEU A 32 31.31 -12.62 17.87
CA LEU A 32 31.02 -13.44 16.69
C LEU A 32 29.65 -14.10 16.79
N THR A 33 29.29 -14.67 17.93
CA THR A 33 27.96 -15.27 18.11
C THR A 33 26.83 -14.23 18.06
N THR A 34 27.03 -13.04 18.63
CA THR A 34 26.08 -11.94 18.56
C THR A 34 25.90 -11.44 17.12
N LEU A 35 26.99 -11.25 16.39
CA LEU A 35 26.97 -10.80 14.99
C LEU A 35 26.29 -11.82 14.10
N ARG A 36 26.54 -13.13 14.30
CA ARG A 36 25.85 -14.19 13.56
C ARG A 36 24.34 -14.15 13.74
N ARG A 37 23.86 -14.04 14.99
CA ARG A 37 22.41 -13.87 15.26
C ARG A 37 21.85 -12.60 14.65
N LYS A 38 22.60 -11.49 14.69
CA LYS A 38 22.17 -10.24 14.08
C LYS A 38 22.05 -10.36 12.56
N LEU A 39 22.99 -11.07 11.92
CA LEU A 39 22.93 -11.33 10.47
C LEU A 39 21.70 -12.17 10.12
N GLU A 40 21.45 -13.24 10.87
CA GLU A 40 20.27 -14.11 10.69
C GLU A 40 18.96 -13.31 10.75
N LEU A 41 18.78 -12.46 11.78
CA LEU A 41 17.60 -11.60 11.91
C LEU A 41 17.45 -10.60 10.75
N LEU A 42 18.55 -10.02 10.29
CA LEU A 42 18.54 -9.08 9.16
C LEU A 42 18.23 -9.78 7.84
N GLU A 43 18.67 -11.03 7.67
CA GLU A 43 18.33 -11.86 6.53
C GLU A 43 16.84 -12.20 6.52
N GLU A 44 16.27 -12.58 7.67
CA GLU A 44 14.83 -12.77 7.84
C GLU A 44 14.05 -11.49 7.48
N GLU A 45 14.39 -10.34 8.08
CA GLU A 45 13.73 -9.06 7.79
C GLU A 45 13.84 -8.66 6.31
N ARG A 46 15.00 -8.89 5.68
CA ARG A 46 15.20 -8.67 4.24
C ARG A 46 14.26 -9.54 3.42
N THR A 47 14.13 -10.82 3.76
CA THR A 47 13.26 -11.75 3.01
C THR A 47 11.78 -11.37 3.17
N GLU A 48 11.34 -11.06 4.38
CA GLU A 48 9.98 -10.57 4.64
C GLU A 48 9.68 -9.28 3.88
N SER A 49 10.62 -8.32 3.89
CA SER A 49 10.47 -7.07 3.15
C SER A 49 10.39 -7.31 1.65
N THR A 50 11.16 -8.28 1.13
CA THR A 50 11.13 -8.66 -0.29
C THR A 50 9.76 -9.24 -0.66
N ILE A 51 9.22 -10.13 0.17
CA ILE A 51 7.88 -10.72 -0.02
C ILE A 51 6.80 -9.64 0.00
N ARG A 52 6.87 -8.69 0.95
CA ARG A 52 5.93 -7.57 1.02
C ARG A 52 5.98 -6.70 -0.25
N CYS A 53 7.18 -6.39 -0.74
CA CYS A 53 7.37 -5.63 -1.98
C CYS A 53 6.73 -6.34 -3.18
N PHE A 54 7.03 -7.63 -3.35
CA PHE A 54 6.45 -8.43 -4.43
C PHE A 54 4.92 -8.46 -4.40
N LYS A 55 4.33 -8.65 -3.21
CA LYS A 55 2.87 -8.63 -3.03
C LYS A 55 2.27 -7.28 -3.40
N ALA A 56 2.87 -6.19 -2.93
CA ALA A 56 2.41 -4.84 -3.26
C ALA A 56 2.55 -4.54 -4.76
N GLU A 57 3.63 -4.97 -5.40
CA GLU A 57 3.81 -4.84 -6.86
C GLU A 57 2.76 -5.63 -7.64
N GLN A 58 2.40 -6.82 -7.16
CA GLN A 58 1.32 -7.61 -7.77
C GLN A 58 -0.03 -6.91 -7.64
N GLU A 59 -0.37 -6.43 -6.44
CA GLU A 59 -1.61 -5.68 -6.22
C GLU A 59 -1.68 -4.42 -7.11
N VAL A 60 -0.57 -3.70 -7.29
CA VAL A 60 -0.50 -2.57 -8.21
C VAL A 60 -0.76 -2.99 -9.65
N ARG A 61 -0.21 -4.12 -10.10
CA ARG A 61 -0.48 -4.65 -11.46
C ARG A 61 -1.96 -5.02 -11.63
N ASP A 62 -2.54 -5.67 -10.64
CA ASP A 62 -3.95 -6.09 -10.68
C ASP A 62 -4.90 -4.89 -10.67
N LEU A 63 -4.60 -3.88 -9.85
CA LEU A 63 -5.35 -2.62 -9.81
C LEU A 63 -5.21 -1.85 -11.12
N HIS A 64 -4.01 -1.78 -11.70
CA HIS A 64 -3.79 -1.14 -12.99
C HIS A 64 -4.64 -1.79 -14.08
N PHE A 65 -4.65 -3.13 -14.16
CA PHE A 65 -5.51 -3.86 -15.09
C PHE A 65 -6.99 -3.56 -14.87
N THR A 66 -7.43 -3.54 -13.61
CA THR A 66 -8.83 -3.24 -13.26
C THR A 66 -9.22 -1.82 -13.67
N VAL A 67 -8.34 -0.84 -13.45
CA VAL A 67 -8.54 0.55 -13.87
C VAL A 67 -8.64 0.66 -15.39
N GLU A 68 -7.76 0.00 -16.14
CA GLU A 68 -7.82 -0.03 -17.61
C GLU A 68 -9.14 -0.63 -18.12
N GLU A 69 -9.61 -1.73 -17.51
CA GLU A 69 -10.88 -2.36 -17.88
C GLU A 69 -12.08 -1.43 -17.61
N LEU A 70 -12.11 -0.78 -16.45
CA LEU A 70 -13.15 0.18 -16.10
C LEU A 70 -13.11 1.41 -16.99
N GLN A 71 -11.93 1.92 -17.32
CA GLN A 71 -11.76 3.04 -18.24
C GLN A 71 -12.28 2.69 -19.64
N LYS A 72 -12.00 1.47 -20.13
CA LYS A 72 -12.55 0.98 -21.39
C LYS A 72 -14.08 0.90 -21.37
N LYS A 73 -14.67 0.37 -20.29
CA LYS A 73 -16.14 0.31 -20.10
C LYS A 73 -16.75 1.71 -20.06
N LEU A 74 -16.15 2.64 -19.32
CA LEU A 74 -16.60 4.04 -19.29
C LEU A 74 -16.51 4.70 -20.66
N GLN A 75 -15.43 4.45 -21.42
CA GLN A 75 -15.27 5.00 -22.76
C GLN A 75 -16.34 4.47 -23.73
N THR A 76 -16.73 3.20 -23.62
CA THR A 76 -17.85 2.64 -24.41
C THR A 76 -19.20 3.24 -24.06
N VAL A 77 -19.41 3.66 -22.81
CA VAL A 77 -20.65 4.34 -22.37
C VAL A 77 -20.64 5.82 -22.77
N ALA A 78 -19.49 6.49 -22.66
CA ALA A 78 -19.34 7.91 -22.97
C ALA A 78 -19.36 8.20 -24.49
N ASN A 79 -18.91 7.25 -25.30
CA ASN A 79 -18.93 7.36 -26.76
C ASN A 79 -19.59 6.11 -27.36
N PRO A 80 -20.93 6.00 -27.29
CA PRO A 80 -21.63 4.87 -27.88
C PRO A 80 -21.35 4.82 -29.39
N PRO A 81 -21.14 3.64 -29.99
CA PRO A 81 -20.95 3.52 -31.42
C PRO A 81 -22.12 4.20 -32.15
N PRO A 82 -21.86 4.91 -33.28
CA PRO A 82 -22.91 5.57 -34.02
C PRO A 82 -24.01 4.55 -34.33
N ALA A 83 -25.23 4.89 -33.92
CA ALA A 83 -26.38 4.03 -34.19
C ALA A 83 -26.40 3.73 -35.69
N PRO A 84 -26.62 2.47 -36.11
CA PRO A 84 -26.82 2.16 -37.51
C PRO A 84 -27.88 3.11 -38.05
N ALA A 85 -27.58 3.76 -39.19
CA ALA A 85 -28.50 4.74 -39.77
C ALA A 85 -29.90 4.13 -39.81
N PRO A 86 -30.93 4.86 -39.32
CA PRO A 86 -32.28 4.34 -39.34
C PRO A 86 -32.58 3.87 -40.77
N PRO A 87 -33.19 2.68 -40.94
CA PRO A 87 -33.56 2.21 -42.26
C PRO A 87 -34.32 3.34 -42.96
N PRO A 88 -34.07 3.57 -44.27
CA PRO A 88 -34.73 4.64 -44.99
C PRO A 88 -36.23 4.53 -44.72
N PRO A 89 -36.91 5.64 -44.41
CA PRO A 89 -38.33 5.60 -44.11
C PRO A 89 -39.02 4.84 -45.24
N PRO A 90 -39.93 3.89 -44.92
CA PRO A 90 -40.69 3.23 -45.96
C PRO A 90 -41.32 4.31 -46.85
N PRO A 91 -41.33 4.11 -48.18
CA PRO A 91 -41.89 5.08 -49.09
C PRO A 91 -43.28 5.48 -48.58
N PRO A 92 -43.60 6.79 -48.57
CA PRO A 92 -44.84 7.27 -47.99
C PRO A 92 -45.99 6.47 -48.61
N PRO A 93 -46.91 5.93 -47.79
CA PRO A 93 -48.08 5.27 -48.32
C PRO A 93 -48.78 6.26 -49.27
N PRO A 94 -49.33 5.78 -50.39
CA PRO A 94 -50.08 6.63 -51.30
C PRO A 94 -51.11 7.43 -50.49
N PRO A 95 -51.28 8.73 -50.79
CA PRO A 95 -52.15 9.60 -50.03
C PRO A 95 -53.53 8.94 -49.91
N PRO A 96 -54.06 8.76 -48.69
CA PRO A 96 -55.38 8.19 -48.52
C PRO A 96 -56.38 9.07 -49.27
N PRO A 97 -57.37 8.47 -49.95
CA PRO A 97 -58.42 9.23 -50.60
C PRO A 97 -59.06 10.18 -49.56
N PRO A 98 -59.44 11.41 -49.95
CA PRO A 98 -59.97 12.41 -49.04
C PRO A 98 -61.17 11.82 -48.30
N SER A 99 -60.96 11.47 -47.04
CA SER A 99 -62.00 10.98 -46.17
C SER A 99 -62.80 12.19 -45.71
N SER A 100 -64.08 12.18 -46.06
CA SER A 100 -65.04 13.17 -45.60
C SER A 100 -64.90 13.38 -44.09
N SER A 101 -64.84 14.66 -43.71
CA SER A 101 -64.65 15.11 -42.34
C SER A 101 -65.68 14.47 -41.40
N ASN A 102 -65.27 13.47 -40.61
CA ASN A 102 -66.11 12.90 -39.57
C ASN A 102 -65.89 13.69 -38.27
N PRO A 103 -66.90 14.42 -37.76
CA PRO A 103 -66.77 15.33 -36.61
C PRO A 103 -66.41 14.63 -35.29
N LEU A 104 -66.57 13.31 -35.22
CA LEU A 104 -66.19 12.50 -34.06
C LEU A 104 -64.66 12.44 -33.83
N SER A 105 -63.85 12.55 -34.89
CA SER A 105 -62.39 12.49 -34.78
C SER A 105 -61.81 13.70 -34.06
N ALA A 106 -62.42 14.88 -34.23
CA ALA A 106 -62.02 16.11 -33.55
C ALA A 106 -62.27 16.04 -32.03
N LEU A 107 -63.38 15.41 -31.62
CA LEU A 107 -63.70 15.17 -30.21
C LEU A 107 -62.73 14.21 -29.55
N LEU A 108 -62.36 13.11 -30.22
CA LEU A 108 -61.42 12.11 -29.67
C LEU A 108 -60.01 12.70 -29.44
N SER A 109 -59.56 13.65 -30.26
CA SER A 109 -58.28 14.34 -30.07
C SER A 109 -58.28 15.29 -28.86
N LEU A 110 -59.40 15.94 -28.53
CA LEU A 110 -59.52 16.74 -27.31
C LEU A 110 -59.53 15.88 -26.05
N ILE A 111 -60.15 14.69 -26.12
CA ILE A 111 -60.25 13.77 -24.98
C ILE A 111 -58.89 13.12 -24.68
N ARG A 112 -58.12 12.76 -25.70
CA ARG A 112 -56.77 12.18 -25.52
C ARG A 112 -55.73 13.18 -25.02
N LYS A 113 -55.86 14.47 -25.35
CA LYS A 113 -54.89 15.52 -24.96
C LYS A 113 -55.03 15.97 -23.49
N LYS A 114 -55.95 15.39 -22.72
CA LYS A 114 -56.23 15.78 -21.31
C LYS A 114 -55.73 14.81 -20.25
N LYS A 115 -54.97 13.77 -20.62
CA LYS A 115 -54.42 12.79 -19.67
C LYS A 115 -52.93 12.60 -19.94
N ASP A 116 -52.12 13.46 -19.32
CA ASP A 116 -50.83 13.17 -18.67
C ASP A 116 -50.09 14.50 -18.40
N VAL A 117 -50.43 15.12 -17.27
CA VAL A 117 -49.56 16.06 -16.58
C VAL A 117 -49.18 15.38 -15.28
N SER A 118 -47.91 14.96 -15.23
CA SER A 118 -47.08 14.83 -14.03
C SER A 118 -47.47 13.77 -12.99
N ASP A 119 -47.14 12.51 -13.28
CA ASP A 119 -46.69 11.56 -12.26
C ASP A 119 -45.15 11.56 -12.31
N ASP A 120 -44.50 12.27 -11.37
CA ASP A 120 -43.07 12.14 -11.10
C ASP A 120 -42.91 11.02 -10.07
N VAL A 121 -42.51 9.85 -10.58
CA VAL A 121 -42.40 8.59 -9.85
C VAL A 121 -40.97 8.44 -9.34
N GLN A 122 -40.87 8.50 -8.01
CA GLN A 122 -40.20 7.51 -7.13
C GLN A 122 -38.78 7.08 -7.50
N LEU A 123 -37.82 7.59 -6.73
CA LEU A 123 -36.56 6.92 -6.46
C LEU A 123 -36.77 5.94 -5.30
N LEU A 124 -36.81 4.66 -5.64
CA LEU A 124 -37.09 3.52 -4.79
C LEU A 124 -35.88 3.15 -3.90
N GLU A 125 -36.14 3.18 -2.60
CA GLU A 125 -35.76 2.26 -1.51
C GLU A 125 -34.31 1.72 -1.39
N THR A 126 -33.80 1.74 -0.15
CA THR A 126 -33.71 0.51 0.68
C THR A 126 -33.66 0.83 2.18
N ASP A 127 -34.83 0.62 2.81
CA ASP A 127 -35.08 -0.15 4.03
C ASP A 127 -34.32 0.11 5.36
N SER A 128 -35.13 0.30 6.42
CA SER A 128 -35.03 -0.35 7.73
C SER A 128 -34.96 0.56 8.97
N THR A 129 -36.15 0.83 9.51
CA THR A 129 -36.51 0.83 10.94
C THR A 129 -35.40 1.11 11.98
N LYS A 130 -35.37 2.32 12.57
CA LYS A 130 -34.85 2.60 13.95
C LYS A 130 -35.29 4.00 14.46
N PRO A 131 -35.46 4.19 15.78
CA PRO A 131 -36.05 5.38 16.41
C PRO A 131 -35.02 6.55 16.44
N PRO A 132 -35.31 7.75 17.00
CA PRO A 132 -34.56 8.97 16.66
C PRO A 132 -33.09 8.80 17.07
N GLU A 133 -32.27 8.49 16.09
CA GLU A 133 -30.85 8.29 16.24
C GLU A 133 -30.27 9.68 16.48
N VAL A 134 -30.10 10.03 17.76
CA VAL A 134 -29.22 11.15 18.12
C VAL A 134 -27.90 10.83 17.44
N ASP A 135 -27.60 11.61 16.42
CA ASP A 135 -26.58 11.37 15.41
C ASP A 135 -25.29 10.86 16.07
N ILE A 136 -25.05 9.54 15.96
CA ILE A 136 -23.96 8.84 16.66
C ILE A 136 -22.61 9.51 16.34
N ARG A 137 -22.52 10.13 15.15
CA ARG A 137 -21.35 10.92 14.73
C ARG A 137 -21.21 12.18 15.57
N GLN A 138 -22.29 12.93 15.78
CA GLN A 138 -22.28 14.14 16.59
C GLN A 138 -21.98 13.82 18.06
N LEU A 139 -22.57 12.74 18.61
CA LEU A 139 -22.24 12.28 19.96
C LEU A 139 -20.75 11.94 20.12
N ALA A 140 -20.16 11.25 19.15
CA ALA A 140 -18.74 10.91 19.17
C ALA A 140 -17.85 12.16 19.10
N VAL A 141 -18.23 13.15 18.28
CA VAL A 141 -17.52 14.44 18.19
C VAL A 141 -17.63 15.22 19.49
N ASP A 142 -18.84 15.31 20.07
CA ASP A 142 -19.06 16.03 21.32
C ASP A 142 -18.32 15.38 22.49
N GLU A 143 -18.29 14.05 22.56
CA GLU A 143 -17.52 13.30 23.55
C GLU A 143 -16.00 13.54 23.38
N MET A 144 -15.50 13.55 22.14
CA MET A 144 -14.10 13.86 21.84
C MET A 144 -13.75 15.30 22.25
N MET A 145 -14.61 16.27 21.91
CA MET A 145 -14.44 17.67 22.29
C MET A 145 -14.46 17.85 23.81
N GLN A 146 -15.31 17.13 24.53
CA GLN A 146 -15.33 17.14 26.00
C GLN A 146 -14.05 16.57 26.61
N ARG A 147 -13.46 15.52 26.01
CA ARG A 147 -12.16 14.99 26.45
C ARG A 147 -11.01 15.97 26.22
N ILE A 148 -11.01 16.70 25.09
CA ILE A 148 -10.05 17.77 24.84
C ILE A 148 -10.21 18.88 25.88
N LYS A 149 -11.45 19.31 26.14
CA LYS A 149 -11.75 20.38 27.11
C LYS A 149 -11.40 20.01 28.55
N LYS A 150 -11.60 18.75 28.95
CA LYS A 150 -11.24 18.22 30.28
C LYS A 150 -9.75 17.89 30.39
N GLY A 151 -9.05 17.76 29.27
CA GLY A 151 -7.66 17.33 29.21
C GLY A 151 -7.51 15.81 29.35
N VAL A 152 -6.37 15.30 28.91
CA VAL A 152 -5.97 13.90 29.07
C VAL A 152 -4.69 13.86 29.88
N GLN A 153 -4.63 12.96 30.88
CA GLN A 153 -3.43 12.78 31.68
C GLN A 153 -2.32 12.16 30.82
N LEU A 154 -1.40 13.00 30.34
CA LEU A 154 -0.19 12.51 29.70
C LEU A 154 0.76 11.99 30.77
N ARG A 155 1.45 10.87 30.48
CA ARG A 155 2.53 10.43 31.37
C ARG A 155 3.62 11.50 31.36
N PRO A 156 4.11 11.92 32.54
CA PRO A 156 5.30 12.76 32.61
C PRO A 156 6.43 12.08 31.84
N VAL A 157 6.91 12.74 30.79
CA VAL A 157 8.14 12.29 30.13
C VAL A 157 9.25 12.52 31.14
N GLY A 158 9.83 11.43 31.65
CA GLY A 158 10.90 11.50 32.63
C GLY A 158 12.07 12.29 32.06
N GLN A 159 12.21 13.54 32.49
CA GLN A 159 13.48 14.23 32.38
C GLN A 159 14.42 13.53 33.36
N SER A 160 15.24 12.61 32.87
CA SER A 160 16.29 12.04 33.69
C SER A 160 17.18 13.18 34.19
N PRO A 161 17.53 13.24 35.48
CA PRO A 161 18.36 14.29 36.05
C PRO A 161 19.84 14.02 35.72
N THR A 162 20.17 13.80 34.44
CA THR A 162 21.55 13.63 33.96
C THR A 162 21.67 14.08 32.51
N ARG A 163 21.25 15.30 32.20
CA ARG A 163 21.95 16.09 31.18
C ARG A 163 22.23 17.45 31.79
N SER A 164 23.41 17.53 32.40
CA SER A 164 24.17 18.77 32.48
C SER A 164 23.92 19.55 31.20
N ARG A 165 23.34 20.73 31.39
CA ARG A 165 23.23 21.83 30.44
C ARG A 165 24.40 21.78 29.47
N ARG A 166 24.23 21.14 28.31
CA ARG A 166 25.17 21.30 27.20
C ARG A 166 24.94 22.73 26.75
N LYS A 167 25.77 23.63 27.28
CA LYS A 167 26.09 24.90 26.66
C LYS A 167 26.36 24.52 25.21
N MET A 168 25.42 24.84 24.33
CA MET A 168 25.57 24.57 22.90
C MET A 168 26.71 25.47 22.47
N GLU A 169 27.91 24.91 22.50
CA GLU A 169 29.08 25.54 21.91
C GLU A 169 28.71 25.71 20.45
N ARG A 170 28.54 26.98 20.08
CA ARG A 170 28.16 27.41 18.74
C ARG A 170 29.36 27.12 17.84
N LEU A 171 29.49 25.86 17.43
CA LEU A 171 30.35 25.50 16.31
C LEU A 171 29.96 26.40 15.14
N PRO A 172 30.93 26.91 14.35
CA PRO A 172 30.63 27.75 13.21
C PRO A 172 29.68 26.98 12.30
N SER A 173 28.42 27.38 12.35
CA SER A 173 27.36 26.79 11.57
C SER A 173 27.70 27.03 10.11
N ASN A 174 27.96 25.96 9.35
CA ASN A 174 27.54 25.97 7.95
C ASN A 174 26.08 26.42 8.00
N SER A 175 25.82 27.62 7.46
CA SER A 175 24.54 28.30 7.68
C SER A 175 23.43 27.33 7.28
N ALA A 176 22.36 27.20 8.07
CA ALA A 176 21.22 26.36 7.69
C ALA A 176 20.71 26.71 6.28
N PHE A 177 20.94 27.96 5.85
CA PHE A 177 20.73 28.41 4.48
C PHE A 177 21.60 27.69 3.43
N GLN A 178 22.84 27.34 3.76
CA GLN A 178 23.79 26.64 2.88
C GLN A 178 23.42 25.16 2.71
N GLU A 179 22.95 24.51 3.78
CA GLU A 179 22.36 23.16 3.69
C GLU A 179 21.04 23.17 2.90
N LEU A 180 20.16 24.14 3.17
CA LEU A 180 18.91 24.32 2.42
C LEU A 180 19.16 24.66 0.95
N LYS A 181 20.20 25.46 0.64
CA LYS A 181 20.60 25.74 -0.74
C LYS A 181 21.09 24.48 -1.45
N GLY A 182 21.78 23.56 -0.76
CA GLY A 182 22.14 22.25 -1.33
C GLY A 182 20.91 21.43 -1.73
N ILE A 183 19.86 21.45 -0.90
CA ILE A 183 18.61 20.73 -1.16
C ILE A 183 17.80 21.42 -2.27
N MET A 184 17.71 22.75 -2.26
CA MET A 184 17.00 23.52 -3.29
C MET A 184 17.71 23.47 -4.65
N VAL A 185 19.04 23.37 -4.67
CA VAL A 185 19.82 23.20 -5.92
C VAL A 185 19.64 21.79 -6.49
N MET A 186 19.54 20.74 -5.65
CA MET A 186 19.17 19.40 -6.13
C MET A 186 17.74 19.32 -6.70
N GLY A 187 16.82 20.16 -6.23
CA GLY A 187 15.42 20.16 -6.69
C GLY A 187 15.11 20.98 -7.94
N LEU A 188 16.05 21.80 -8.43
CA LEU A 188 15.80 22.76 -9.52
C LEU A 188 16.63 22.54 -10.79
N THR A 189 17.62 21.66 -10.79
CA THR A 189 18.34 21.28 -12.01
C THR A 189 17.73 20.02 -12.61
N ASN A 190 16.87 20.21 -13.62
CA ASN A 190 16.64 19.19 -14.64
C ASN A 190 17.98 18.92 -15.35
N GLU A 191 18.68 17.86 -14.98
CA GLU A 191 19.44 16.93 -15.84
C GLU A 191 20.13 15.86 -14.97
N PRO A 192 20.16 14.59 -15.38
CA PRO A 192 20.42 13.46 -14.49
C PRO A 192 21.91 13.14 -14.43
N CYS A 193 22.52 13.26 -13.25
CA CYS A 193 23.84 12.66 -13.01
C CYS A 193 23.80 11.73 -11.80
N PHE A 194 23.68 10.46 -12.14
CA PHE A 194 24.20 9.29 -11.45
C PHE A 194 25.41 9.60 -10.56
N THR A 195 25.27 9.35 -9.25
CA THR A 195 26.16 8.56 -8.39
C THR A 195 25.37 8.32 -7.09
N SER A 196 24.88 7.15 -6.71
CA SER A 196 25.18 5.77 -7.05
C SER A 196 23.92 4.94 -6.77
N PRO A 197 23.49 4.05 -7.67
CA PRO A 197 22.56 2.99 -7.31
C PRO A 197 23.40 1.79 -6.85
N THR A 198 23.48 1.57 -5.55
CA THR A 198 23.61 0.20 -5.04
C THR A 198 22.22 -0.28 -4.62
N PHE A 199 21.29 -0.23 -5.58
CA PHE A 199 20.39 -1.37 -5.73
C PHE A 199 21.29 -2.55 -6.07
N SER A 200 21.67 -3.29 -5.04
CA SER A 200 22.68 -4.33 -5.15
C SER A 200 22.27 -5.26 -6.29
N VAL A 201 23.17 -5.42 -7.27
CA VAL A 201 23.07 -6.46 -8.31
C VAL A 201 22.83 -7.84 -7.68
N SER A 202 23.13 -8.02 -6.38
CA SER A 202 22.75 -9.20 -5.60
C SER A 202 21.24 -9.36 -5.41
N CYS A 203 20.50 -8.28 -5.11
CA CYS A 203 19.03 -8.32 -4.97
C CYS A 203 18.35 -8.62 -6.32
N GLN A 204 18.83 -8.02 -7.41
CA GLN A 204 18.28 -8.29 -8.75
C GLN A 204 18.64 -9.69 -9.26
N LYS A 205 19.85 -10.20 -8.97
CA LYS A 205 20.23 -11.59 -9.27
C LYS A 205 19.41 -12.59 -8.45
N HIS A 206 19.08 -12.29 -7.20
CA HIS A 206 18.26 -13.19 -6.36
C HIS A 206 16.81 -13.24 -6.86
N LEU A 207 16.24 -12.12 -7.31
CA LEU A 207 14.91 -12.07 -7.92
C LEU A 207 14.88 -12.90 -9.24
N PHE A 208 15.91 -12.75 -10.08
CA PHE A 208 16.05 -13.52 -11.33
C PHE A 208 16.31 -15.02 -11.11
N LEU A 209 16.99 -15.41 -10.03
CA LEU A 209 17.23 -16.81 -9.69
C LEU A 209 15.98 -17.52 -9.13
N LEU A 210 15.14 -16.81 -8.37
CA LEU A 210 13.85 -17.34 -7.93
C LEU A 210 12.86 -17.50 -9.10
N GLU A 211 12.83 -16.56 -10.03
CA GLU A 211 11.95 -16.61 -11.20
C GLU A 211 12.32 -17.73 -12.19
N LYS A 212 13.58 -18.19 -12.19
CA LYS A 212 14.06 -19.32 -13.01
C LYS A 212 14.05 -20.69 -12.31
N GLY A 213 13.64 -20.77 -11.04
CA GLY A 213 13.63 -22.00 -10.24
C GLY A 213 12.38 -22.88 -10.40
N GLU A 214 11.30 -22.38 -11.00
CA GLU A 214 9.97 -23.04 -11.03
C GLU A 214 9.68 -23.79 -12.35
N LEU A 215 10.70 -24.14 -13.15
CA LEU A 215 10.51 -24.89 -14.40
C LEU A 215 11.51 -26.05 -14.60
N GLN A 216 11.71 -26.90 -13.59
CA GLN A 216 12.20 -28.25 -13.88
C GLN A 216 11.96 -29.29 -12.77
N GLN A 217 10.70 -29.63 -12.52
CA GLN A 217 10.37 -30.98 -12.02
C GLN A 217 9.97 -31.86 -13.21
N LYS A 218 10.96 -32.55 -13.79
CA LYS A 218 10.73 -33.73 -14.62
C LYS A 218 10.91 -34.96 -13.72
N PRO A 219 9.96 -35.91 -13.68
CA PRO A 219 10.09 -37.09 -12.83
C PRO A 219 11.21 -38.02 -13.35
N PRO A 220 11.97 -38.68 -12.47
CA PRO A 220 12.93 -39.69 -12.89
C PRO A 220 12.19 -40.93 -13.38
N SER A 221 12.55 -41.37 -14.59
CA SER A 221 12.15 -42.65 -15.18
C SER A 221 13.31 -43.63 -14.99
N ALA A 222 13.12 -44.62 -14.13
CA ALA A 222 13.65 -46.00 -14.17
C ALA A 222 13.35 -46.68 -12.83
#